data_AF-A0A3Q3L1J4-F1
#
_entry.id   AF-A0A3Q3L1J4-F1
#
_cell.length_a   1.000
_cell.length_b   1.000
_cell.length_c   1.000
_cell.angle_alpha   90.00
_cell.angle_beta   90.00
_cell.angle_gamma   90.00
#
_symmetry.space_group_name_H-M   'P 1'
#
loop_
_entity.id
_entity.type
_entity.pdbx_description
1 polymer ?
#
loop_
_entity_poly.entity_id
_entity_poly.type
_entity_poly.pdbx_seq_one_letter_code
_entity_poly.pdbx_strand_id
1 'polypeptide(L)'
;VTLLFSFALALFVNGELLLGGFKRIAIHTAAAHFEFDAVKTIVQDGQSTVEYLQQDIVVSRNSVTVIRRAKEIDVVSGDTRIVFLIHEKEGNFYLWPVIRQQPMDTNVTGILALKPAVYEEVQQTPSTILKIQNMEVIATRSTTADYSIASAPTLDCWSVPSEFALQRPINEFIVTQI
;
A
#
# COMPACT_ATOMS: atom_id res chain seq x y z
N VAL A 1 -8.71 -6.40 -7.32
CA VAL A 1 -8.77 -6.80 -5.89
C VAL A 1 -8.59 -5.55 -5.07
N THR A 2 -9.47 -5.28 -4.11
CA THR A 2 -9.34 -4.12 -3.22
C THR A 2 -8.63 -4.54 -1.93
N LEU A 3 -7.49 -3.93 -1.61
CA LEU A 3 -6.73 -4.24 -0.38
C LEU A 3 -7.02 -3.23 0.72
N LEU A 4 -7.38 -3.70 1.92
CA LEU A 4 -7.69 -2.85 3.08
C LEU A 4 -6.46 -2.59 3.97
N PHE A 5 -6.37 -1.35 4.42
CA PHE A 5 -5.54 -0.89 5.51
C PHE A 5 -6.44 -0.16 6.51
N SER A 6 -6.35 -0.49 7.80
CA SER A 6 -7.11 0.18 8.85
C SER A 6 -6.15 0.71 9.90
N PHE A 7 -6.22 2.02 10.15
CA PHE A 7 -5.53 2.69 11.25
C PHE A 7 -6.54 3.22 12.27
N ALA A 8 -6.14 3.26 13.54
CA ALA A 8 -7.01 3.42 14.70
C ALA A 8 -7.61 4.84 14.94
N LEU A 9 -7.67 5.67 13.90
CA LEU A 9 -8.40 6.94 13.88
C LEU A 9 -9.64 6.88 12.97
N ALA A 10 -10.18 5.68 12.74
CA ALA A 10 -11.17 5.42 11.69
C ALA A 10 -10.67 5.84 10.29
N LEU A 11 -9.36 5.67 10.05
CA LEU A 11 -8.74 5.91 8.76
C LEU A 11 -8.64 4.57 8.02
N PHE A 12 -9.41 4.41 6.96
CA PHE A 12 -9.36 3.24 6.10
C PHE A 12 -8.69 3.61 4.80
N VAL A 13 -7.69 2.85 4.38
CA VAL A 13 -7.05 3.02 3.09
C VAL A 13 -7.35 1.78 2.26
N ASN A 14 -7.93 1.96 1.08
CA ASN A 14 -8.33 0.88 0.18
C ASN A 14 -7.68 1.08 -1.18
N GLY A 15 -7.27 0.03 -1.87
CA GLY A 15 -6.59 0.19 -3.17
C GLY A 15 -7.00 -0.84 -4.21
N GLU A 16 -7.20 -0.38 -5.45
CA GLU A 16 -7.43 -1.22 -6.63
C GLU A 16 -6.09 -1.74 -7.18
N LEU A 17 -5.75 -2.99 -6.87
CA LEU A 17 -4.49 -3.59 -7.32
C LEU A 17 -4.60 -4.17 -8.74
N LEU A 18 -3.65 -3.83 -9.60
CA LEU A 18 -3.38 -4.42 -10.92
C LEU A 18 -1.96 -5.00 -10.97
N LEU A 19 -1.60 -5.67 -12.08
CA LEU A 19 -0.27 -6.30 -12.29
C LEU A 19 0.93 -5.34 -12.13
N GLY A 20 0.71 -4.03 -12.26
CA GLY A 20 1.74 -3.01 -12.14
C GLY A 20 1.80 -2.29 -10.78
N GLY A 21 0.81 -2.47 -9.92
CA GLY A 21 0.65 -1.68 -8.69
C GLY A 21 -0.79 -1.21 -8.53
N PHE A 22 -1.02 -0.27 -7.61
CA PHE A 22 -2.37 0.24 -7.37
C PHE A 22 -2.76 1.24 -8.45
N LYS A 23 -3.88 0.99 -9.15
CA LYS A 23 -4.40 1.95 -10.13
C LYS A 23 -5.06 3.14 -9.44
N ARG A 24 -5.75 2.85 -8.34
CA ARG A 24 -6.43 3.80 -7.49
C ARG A 24 -6.21 3.42 -6.04
N ILE A 25 -6.08 4.44 -5.18
CA ILE A 25 -6.12 4.29 -3.74
C ILE A 25 -7.17 5.27 -3.22
N ALA A 26 -7.98 4.85 -2.26
CA ALA A 26 -8.91 5.71 -1.55
C ALA A 26 -8.59 5.71 -0.06
N ILE A 27 -8.86 6.85 0.58
CA ILE A 27 -8.79 7.01 2.02
C ILE A 27 -10.17 7.45 2.51
N HIS A 28 -10.70 6.73 3.48
CA HIS A 28 -11.94 7.06 4.16
C HIS A 28 -11.67 7.44 5.59
N THR A 29 -12.40 8.44 6.03
CA THR A 29 -12.58 8.79 7.43
C THR A 29 -14.08 8.85 7.72
N ALA A 30 -14.47 9.03 8.98
CA ALA A 30 -15.87 9.21 9.33
C ALA A 30 -16.54 10.42 8.63
N ALA A 31 -15.76 11.41 8.17
CA ALA A 31 -16.29 12.68 7.66
C ALA A 31 -15.83 13.04 6.24
N ALA A 32 -14.82 12.36 5.69
CA ALA A 32 -14.29 12.65 4.37
C ALA A 32 -13.82 11.38 3.66
N HIS A 33 -13.91 11.43 2.34
CA HIS A 33 -13.42 10.43 1.40
C HIS A 33 -12.47 11.09 0.40
N PHE A 34 -11.34 10.45 0.17
CA PHE A 34 -10.32 10.90 -0.76
C PHE A 34 -10.04 9.78 -1.76
N GLU A 35 -10.00 10.07 -3.04
CA GLU A 35 -9.49 9.15 -4.06
C GLU A 35 -8.25 9.70 -4.73
N PHE A 36 -7.33 8.81 -5.03
CA PHE A 36 -6.05 9.08 -5.66
C PHE A 36 -5.86 8.12 -6.83
N ASP A 37 -5.54 8.65 -7.99
CA ASP A 37 -4.83 7.90 -9.03
C ASP A 37 -3.59 8.69 -9.45
N ALA A 38 -2.90 8.29 -10.52
CA ALA A 38 -1.70 9.00 -10.98
C ALA A 38 -1.99 10.43 -11.48
N VAL A 39 -3.21 10.69 -11.97
CA VAL A 39 -3.61 11.91 -12.67
C VAL A 39 -4.42 12.83 -11.77
N LYS A 40 -5.33 12.30 -10.98
CA LYS A 40 -6.31 13.08 -10.21
C LYS A 40 -6.27 12.79 -8.73
N THR A 41 -6.79 13.76 -8.00
CA THR A 41 -7.15 13.66 -6.59
C THR A 41 -8.58 14.14 -6.43
N ILE A 42 -9.46 13.29 -5.91
CA ILE A 42 -10.86 13.63 -5.62
C ILE A 42 -11.01 13.74 -4.11
N VAL A 43 -11.65 14.80 -3.64
CA VAL A 43 -11.92 15.04 -2.22
C VAL A 43 -13.41 15.24 -2.03
N GLN A 44 -13.99 14.46 -1.13
CA GLN A 44 -15.41 14.51 -0.76
C GLN A 44 -15.52 14.70 0.75
N ASP A 45 -16.22 15.73 1.21
CA ASP A 45 -16.35 16.06 2.64
C ASP A 45 -17.82 16.10 3.13
N GLY A 46 -18.69 15.36 2.46
CA GLY A 46 -20.13 15.27 2.75
C GLY A 46 -20.95 16.46 2.26
N GLN A 47 -20.32 17.60 1.97
CA GLN A 47 -20.97 18.79 1.41
C GLN A 47 -20.65 18.99 -0.07
N SER A 48 -19.41 18.68 -0.47
CA SER A 48 -18.94 18.93 -1.82
C SER A 48 -17.99 17.83 -2.29
N THR A 49 -17.92 17.67 -3.61
CA THR A 49 -16.92 16.86 -4.29
C THR A 49 -16.05 17.81 -5.11
N VAL A 50 -14.75 17.80 -4.87
CA VAL A 50 -13.78 18.60 -5.63
C VAL A 50 -12.77 17.66 -6.29
N GLU A 51 -12.54 17.89 -7.58
CA GLU A 51 -11.57 17.15 -8.37
C GLU A 51 -10.38 18.06 -8.72
N TYR A 52 -9.18 17.59 -8.45
CA TYR A 52 -7.92 18.25 -8.78
C TYR A 52 -7.15 17.41 -9.80
N LEU A 53 -6.77 18.01 -10.93
CA LEU A 53 -6.09 17.34 -12.04
C LEU A 53 -4.61 17.76 -12.13
N GLN A 54 -3.69 16.79 -12.03
CA GLN A 54 -2.23 16.91 -12.29
C GLN A 54 -1.57 18.20 -11.79
N GLN A 55 -2.04 18.75 -10.67
CA GLN A 55 -1.55 19.98 -10.09
C GLN A 55 -0.88 19.68 -8.75
N ASP A 56 0.14 20.47 -8.44
CA ASP A 56 0.67 20.55 -7.09
C ASP A 56 -0.41 21.20 -6.22
N ILE A 57 -0.98 20.40 -5.32
CA ILE A 57 -2.06 20.82 -4.44
C ILE A 57 -1.71 20.55 -2.99
N VAL A 58 -2.20 21.43 -2.12
CA VAL A 58 -2.25 21.22 -0.68
C VAL A 58 -3.70 21.38 -0.28
N VAL A 59 -4.31 20.30 0.20
CA VAL A 59 -5.71 20.27 0.62
C VAL A 59 -5.80 19.67 2.00
N SER A 60 -6.45 20.37 2.92
CA SER A 60 -6.69 19.89 4.29
C SER A 60 -8.19 19.83 4.54
N ARG A 61 -8.71 18.64 4.86
CA ARG A 61 -10.13 18.38 5.18
C ARG A 61 -10.21 17.37 6.31
N ASN A 62 -11.02 17.66 7.33
CA ASN A 62 -11.33 16.74 8.43
C ASN A 62 -10.09 16.05 9.03
N SER A 63 -9.08 16.84 9.40
CA SER A 63 -7.80 16.39 9.98
C SER A 63 -6.90 15.56 9.06
N VAL A 64 -7.26 15.38 7.80
CA VAL A 64 -6.42 14.80 6.75
C VAL A 64 -5.85 15.93 5.89
N THR A 65 -4.53 15.94 5.74
CA THR A 65 -3.83 16.83 4.81
C THR A 65 -3.24 16.02 3.68
N VAL A 66 -3.54 16.42 2.45
CA VAL A 66 -3.02 15.84 1.22
C VAL A 66 -2.12 16.86 0.55
N ILE A 67 -0.90 16.44 0.22
CA ILE A 67 0.06 17.21 -0.58
C ILE A 67 0.39 16.39 -1.82
N ARG A 68 -0.13 16.78 -2.97
CA ARG A 68 0.22 16.16 -4.26
C ARG A 68 1.40 16.88 -4.88
N ARG A 69 2.32 16.10 -5.42
CA ARG A 69 3.44 16.53 -6.25
C ARG A 69 3.53 15.66 -7.50
N ALA A 70 4.43 16.02 -8.41
CA ALA A 70 4.63 15.29 -9.67
C ALA A 70 4.87 13.77 -9.53
N LYS A 71 5.56 13.33 -8.48
CA LYS A 71 5.96 11.91 -8.30
C LYS A 71 5.44 11.27 -7.01
N GLU A 72 4.72 12.01 -6.18
CA GLU A 72 4.25 11.51 -4.90
C GLU A 72 2.99 12.24 -4.43
N ILE A 73 2.21 11.57 -3.60
CA ILE A 73 1.09 12.14 -2.87
C ILE A 73 1.35 11.84 -1.40
N ASP A 74 1.60 12.88 -0.61
CA ASP A 74 1.78 12.78 0.83
C ASP A 74 0.42 12.94 1.52
N VAL A 75 0.09 12.02 2.41
CA VAL A 75 -1.12 12.08 3.22
C VAL A 75 -0.75 11.99 4.70
N VAL A 76 -1.13 13.03 5.43
CA VAL A 76 -0.95 13.14 6.88
C VAL A 76 -2.31 13.13 7.56
N SER A 77 -2.49 12.25 8.53
CA SER A 77 -3.68 12.21 9.40
C SER A 77 -3.24 11.89 10.83
N GLY A 78 -3.38 12.88 11.72
CA GLY A 78 -2.90 12.76 13.10
C GLY A 78 -1.39 12.48 13.16
N ASP A 79 -1.02 11.35 13.75
CA ASP A 79 0.35 10.84 13.87
C ASP A 79 0.76 9.88 12.74
N THR A 80 -0.12 9.67 11.75
CA THR A 80 0.12 8.76 10.64
C THR A 80 0.52 9.55 9.40
N ARG A 81 1.56 9.09 8.71
CA ARG A 81 1.99 9.63 7.42
C ARG A 81 2.16 8.52 6.40
N ILE A 82 1.39 8.59 5.33
CA ILE A 82 1.42 7.65 4.20
C ILE A 82 1.79 8.43 2.95
N VAL A 83 2.71 7.89 2.16
CA VAL A 83 3.09 8.46 0.86
C VAL A 83 2.70 7.47 -0.22
N PHE A 84 1.99 7.95 -1.24
CA PHE A 84 1.73 7.22 -2.47
C PHE A 84 2.71 7.68 -3.53
N LEU A 85 3.71 6.84 -3.83
CA LEU A 85 4.69 7.12 -4.88
C LEU A 85 4.06 6.81 -6.24
N ILE A 86 4.19 7.74 -7.18
CA ILE A 86 3.67 7.59 -8.54
C ILE A 86 4.82 7.04 -9.39
N HIS A 87 4.65 5.82 -9.90
CA HIS A 87 5.65 5.18 -10.74
C HIS A 87 5.08 4.75 -12.09
N GLU A 88 5.94 4.71 -13.10
CA GLU A 88 5.61 4.24 -14.43
C GLU A 88 6.08 2.79 -14.61
N LYS A 89 5.26 1.97 -15.25
CA LYS A 89 5.61 0.64 -15.72
C LYS A 89 4.90 0.40 -17.05
N GLU A 90 5.67 0.14 -18.11
CA GLU A 90 5.14 -0.13 -19.45
C GLU A 90 4.16 0.96 -19.94
N GLY A 91 4.53 2.24 -19.76
CA GLY A 91 3.69 3.39 -20.14
C GLY A 91 2.45 3.62 -19.27
N ASN A 92 2.23 2.79 -18.25
CA ASN A 92 1.12 2.93 -17.31
C ASN A 92 1.63 3.45 -15.96
N PHE A 93 0.85 4.35 -15.35
CA PHE A 93 1.16 4.89 -14.04
C PHE A 93 0.36 4.19 -12.93
N TYR A 94 1.05 3.89 -11.84
CA TYR A 94 0.55 3.21 -10.67
C TYR A 94 0.99 3.93 -9.40
N LEU A 95 0.25 3.69 -8.32
CA LEU A 95 0.53 4.17 -6.98
C LEU A 95 1.20 3.05 -6.16
N TRP A 96 2.23 3.42 -5.42
CA TRP A 96 2.93 2.55 -4.47
C TRP A 96 2.85 3.14 -3.07
N PRO A 97 2.04 2.55 -2.15
CA PRO A 97 1.88 3.08 -0.81
C PRO A 97 3.07 2.74 0.10
N VAL A 98 3.53 3.73 0.85
CA VAL A 98 4.62 3.62 1.82
C VAL A 98 4.21 4.31 3.12
N ILE A 99 4.23 3.60 4.25
CA ILE A 99 4.10 4.24 5.56
C ILE A 99 5.43 4.89 5.92
N ARG A 100 5.45 6.22 6.03
CA ARG A 100 6.62 7.00 6.49
C ARG A 100 6.59 7.23 8.00
N GLN A 101 5.41 7.30 8.58
CA GLN A 101 5.22 7.40 10.03
C GLN A 101 4.06 6.48 10.41
N GLN A 102 4.37 5.43 11.19
CA GLN A 102 3.36 4.55 11.76
C GLN A 102 2.55 5.32 12.80
N PRO A 103 1.24 5.04 12.91
CA PRO A 103 0.47 5.55 14.04
C PRO A 103 1.03 4.99 15.35
N MET A 104 0.86 5.75 16.42
CA MET A 104 1.21 5.34 17.78
C MET A 104 0.24 4.28 18.32
N ASP A 105 -0.98 4.21 17.79
CA ASP A 105 -1.94 3.19 18.19
C ASP A 105 -1.49 1.79 17.75
N THR A 106 -1.75 0.79 18.59
CA THR A 106 -1.45 -0.61 18.33
C THR A 106 -2.50 -1.33 17.48
N ASN A 107 -3.68 -0.73 17.29
CA ASN A 107 -4.82 -1.33 16.57
C ASN A 107 -4.74 -1.13 15.05
N VAL A 108 -3.55 -1.26 14.49
CA VAL A 108 -3.34 -1.17 13.05
C VAL A 108 -3.47 -2.55 12.42
N THR A 109 -4.28 -2.65 11.37
CA THR A 109 -4.47 -3.89 10.61
C THR A 109 -4.37 -3.62 9.10
N GLY A 110 -4.21 -4.70 8.32
CA GLY A 110 -4.06 -4.63 6.86
C GLY A 110 -2.62 -4.74 6.38
N ILE A 111 -2.43 -4.84 5.07
CA ILE A 111 -1.16 -5.28 4.46
C ILE A 111 0.02 -4.31 4.66
N LEU A 112 -0.22 -3.01 4.86
CA LEU A 112 0.82 -2.00 5.10
C LEU A 112 1.32 -2.02 6.55
N ALA A 113 0.55 -2.64 7.45
CA ALA A 113 0.91 -2.79 8.85
C ALA A 113 1.57 -4.15 9.14
N LEU A 114 1.60 -5.05 8.15
CA LEU A 114 2.26 -6.34 8.29
C LEU A 114 3.76 -6.13 8.44
N LYS A 115 4.32 -6.79 9.46
CA LYS A 115 5.76 -6.93 9.58
C LYS A 115 6.24 -7.92 8.53
N PRO A 116 7.44 -7.71 7.93
CA PRO A 116 8.04 -8.68 7.03
C PRO A 116 8.08 -10.08 7.67
N ALA A 117 7.77 -11.11 6.88
CA ALA A 117 7.85 -12.48 7.36
C ALA A 117 9.31 -12.84 7.69
N VAL A 118 9.53 -13.39 8.88
CA VAL A 118 10.83 -13.95 9.27
C VAL A 118 10.90 -15.38 8.73
N TYR A 119 11.98 -15.69 8.03
CA TYR A 119 12.19 -16.99 7.41
C TYR A 119 13.61 -17.51 7.63
N GLU A 120 13.75 -18.83 7.54
CA GLU A 120 15.02 -19.56 7.53
C GLU A 120 15.11 -20.40 6.25
N GLU A 121 16.27 -20.41 5.60
CA GLU A 121 16.55 -21.30 4.47
C GLU A 121 17.00 -22.67 4.99
N VAL A 122 16.09 -23.65 4.97
CA VAL A 122 16.34 -24.99 5.53
C VAL A 122 17.07 -25.87 4.53
N GLN A 123 16.76 -25.71 3.25
CA GLN A 123 17.34 -26.48 2.16
C GLN A 123 17.40 -25.62 0.90
N GLN A 124 18.46 -25.78 0.10
CA GLN A 124 18.61 -25.09 -1.17
C GLN A 124 18.64 -26.02 -2.39
N THR A 125 18.94 -27.31 -2.20
CA THR A 125 19.10 -28.29 -3.30
C THR A 125 18.42 -29.62 -2.97
N PRO A 126 17.67 -30.25 -3.89
CA PRO A 126 17.39 -29.83 -5.28
C PRO A 126 16.30 -28.75 -5.41
N SER A 127 15.63 -28.40 -4.32
CA SER A 127 14.63 -27.32 -4.27
C SER A 127 14.87 -26.45 -3.04
N THR A 128 14.59 -25.15 -3.15
CA THR A 128 14.68 -24.25 -2.02
C THR A 128 13.46 -24.40 -1.12
N ILE A 129 13.71 -24.69 0.17
CA ILE A 129 12.69 -24.79 1.20
C ILE A 129 12.96 -23.72 2.25
N LEU A 130 11.96 -22.87 2.47
CA LEU A 130 11.96 -21.89 3.54
C LEU A 130 11.13 -22.40 4.70
N LYS A 131 11.55 -22.08 5.92
CA LYS A 131 10.74 -22.24 7.13
C LYS A 131 10.21 -20.88 7.54
N ILE A 132 8.89 -20.73 7.50
CA ILE A 132 8.16 -19.51 7.86
C ILE A 132 7.15 -19.89 8.95
N GLN A 133 7.26 -19.29 10.13
CA GLN A 133 6.41 -19.63 11.30
C GLN A 133 6.33 -21.14 11.59
N ASN A 134 7.46 -21.85 11.54
CA ASN A 134 7.55 -23.31 11.70
C ASN A 134 6.86 -24.16 10.61
N MET A 135 6.41 -23.56 9.51
CA MET A 135 5.94 -24.27 8.35
C MET A 135 7.00 -24.25 7.24
N GLU A 136 7.22 -25.40 6.62
CA GLU A 136 8.11 -25.53 5.45
C GLU A 136 7.34 -25.25 4.17
N VAL A 137 7.91 -24.43 3.30
CA VAL A 137 7.33 -24.04 2.02
C VAL A 137 8.39 -24.05 0.93
N ILE A 138 8.02 -24.57 -0.24
CA ILE A 138 8.86 -24.50 -1.43
C ILE A 138 8.86 -23.04 -1.91
N ALA A 139 10.06 -22.48 -2.05
CA ALA A 139 10.26 -21.15 -2.58
C ALA A 139 10.95 -21.19 -3.93
N THR A 140 10.66 -20.18 -4.75
CA THR A 140 11.36 -19.95 -6.02
C THR A 140 12.08 -18.62 -5.97
N ARG A 141 13.29 -18.57 -6.54
CA ARG A 141 14.03 -17.32 -6.62
C ARG A 141 13.33 -16.39 -7.62
N SER A 142 13.17 -15.13 -7.23
CA SER A 142 12.50 -14.11 -8.03
C SER A 142 13.18 -12.75 -7.82
N THR A 143 12.67 -11.74 -8.50
CA THR A 143 13.15 -10.37 -8.39
C THR A 143 11.97 -9.40 -8.41
N THR A 144 12.06 -8.31 -7.65
CA THR A 144 11.05 -7.24 -7.64
C THR A 144 11.70 -5.86 -7.61
N ALA A 145 11.03 -4.84 -8.17
CA ALA A 145 11.49 -3.46 -8.05
C ALA A 145 11.03 -2.87 -6.72
N ASP A 146 11.92 -2.18 -6.00
CA ASP A 146 11.57 -1.44 -4.79
C ASP A 146 11.24 0.02 -5.12
N TYR A 147 9.96 0.27 -5.39
CA TYR A 147 9.47 1.62 -5.70
C TYR A 147 9.54 2.59 -4.52
N SER A 148 9.87 2.15 -3.29
CA SER A 148 10.08 3.07 -2.16
C SER A 148 11.36 3.91 -2.26
N ILE A 149 12.26 3.51 -3.17
CA ILE A 149 13.52 4.17 -3.49
C ILE A 149 13.42 4.79 -4.89
N ALA A 150 13.90 6.03 -5.05
CA ALA A 150 13.73 6.80 -6.28
C ALA A 150 14.31 6.13 -7.55
N SER A 151 15.36 5.31 -7.41
CA SER A 151 15.94 4.55 -8.53
C SER A 151 15.19 3.26 -8.86
N ALA A 152 14.17 2.89 -8.06
CA ALA A 152 13.43 1.64 -8.15
C ALA A 152 14.35 0.42 -8.37
N PRO A 153 15.34 0.17 -7.47
CA PRO A 153 16.29 -0.90 -7.68
C PRO A 153 15.60 -2.25 -7.69
N THR A 154 16.08 -3.15 -8.55
CA THR A 154 15.66 -4.55 -8.54
C THR A 154 16.30 -5.27 -7.36
N LEU A 155 15.48 -5.89 -6.52
CA LEU A 155 15.87 -6.70 -5.38
C LEU A 155 15.63 -8.17 -5.68
N ASP A 156 16.59 -9.02 -5.29
CA ASP A 156 16.41 -10.47 -5.22
C ASP A 156 15.44 -10.80 -4.09
N CYS A 157 14.48 -11.69 -4.34
CA CYS A 157 13.52 -12.12 -3.34
C CYS A 157 13.09 -13.58 -3.53
N TRP A 158 12.47 -14.12 -2.48
CA TRP A 158 11.81 -15.43 -2.53
C TRP A 158 10.34 -15.26 -2.88
N SER A 159 9.87 -16.03 -3.86
CA SER A 159 8.46 -16.16 -4.20
C SER A 159 7.88 -17.40 -3.54
N VAL A 160 6.82 -17.19 -2.76
CA VAL A 160 6.05 -18.19 -2.01
C VAL A 160 4.56 -17.89 -2.17
N PRO A 161 3.67 -18.86 -1.88
CA PRO A 161 2.24 -18.58 -1.83
C PRO A 161 1.91 -17.47 -0.83
N SER A 162 0.91 -16.64 -1.17
CA SER A 162 0.61 -15.38 -0.48
C SER A 162 0.38 -15.53 1.02
N GLU A 163 -0.25 -16.62 1.44
CA GLU A 163 -0.61 -16.94 2.81
C GLU A 163 0.62 -17.09 3.72
N PHE A 164 1.77 -17.50 3.18
CA PHE A 164 3.03 -17.58 3.95
C PHE A 164 3.67 -16.20 4.10
N ALA A 165 3.62 -15.37 3.04
CA ALA A 165 4.16 -14.01 3.08
C ALA A 165 3.30 -13.09 3.97
N LEU A 166 1.97 -13.21 3.87
CA LEU A 166 0.99 -12.42 4.62
C LEU A 166 0.74 -12.97 6.04
N GLN A 167 1.17 -14.21 6.31
CA GLN A 167 0.90 -14.96 7.55
C GLN A 167 -0.59 -15.13 7.88
N ARG A 168 -1.45 -14.86 6.90
CA ARG A 168 -2.93 -14.92 6.96
C ARG A 168 -3.49 -15.12 5.55
N PRO A 169 -4.70 -15.68 5.41
CA PRO A 169 -5.39 -15.79 4.13
C PRO A 169 -5.54 -14.44 3.41
N ILE A 170 -5.31 -14.42 2.09
CA ILE A 170 -5.42 -13.19 1.28
C ILE A 170 -6.82 -12.57 1.33
N ASN A 171 -7.87 -13.38 1.46
CA ASN A 171 -9.25 -12.92 1.51
C ASN A 171 -9.56 -12.05 2.76
N GLU A 172 -8.79 -12.17 3.83
CA GLU A 172 -8.90 -11.28 5.00
C GLU A 172 -8.46 -9.84 4.69
N PHE A 173 -7.72 -9.63 3.60
CA PHE A 173 -7.31 -8.31 3.14
C PHE A 173 -8.18 -7.76 2.02
N ILE A 174 -9.12 -8.57 1.49
CA ILE A 174 -9.96 -8.17 0.37
C ILE A 174 -11.22 -7.48 0.89
N VAL A 175 -11.50 -6.29 0.35
CA VAL A 175 -12.78 -5.60 0.57
C VAL A 175 -13.55 -5.39 -0.73
N THR A 176 -14.85 -5.18 -0.62
CA THR A 176 -15.74 -5.03 -1.77
C THR A 176 -15.92 -3.58 -2.22
N GLN A 177 -15.50 -2.60 -1.41
CA GLN A 177 -15.69 -1.19 -1.69
C GLN A 177 -14.36 -0.43 -1.60
N ILE A 178 -14.17 0.47 -2.58
CA ILE A 178 -13.14 1.50 -2.59
C ILE A 178 -13.74 2.80 -2.10
#